data_AF-A0A536F724-F1
#
_entry.id   AF-A0A536F724-F1
#
_cell.length_a   1.000
_cell.length_b   1.000
_cell.length_c   1.000
_cell.angle_alpha   90.00
_cell.angle_beta   90.00
_cell.angle_gamma   90.00
#
_symmetry.space_group_name_H-M   'P 1'
#
loop_
_entity.id
_entity.type
_entity.pdbx_description
1 polymer ?
#
loop_
_entity_poly.entity_id
_entity_poly.type
_entity_poly.pdbx_seq_one_letter_code
_entity_poly.pdbx_strand_id
1 'polypeptide(L)'
;MQEALFLALIPAEAVYEVLHRTWSPRRLSGYGLLAAGVALPVVPQLVVDQVIFQQWLPQPAPNISLDFARPHLLDLLVSTHHGWLSWSPIVALGLLGLPAVVRRLEWFGSGLLLVGIGEFWINASLSDWWGGNAFGARRMTDQSLLIGLGLAASCAWMIERRLHRLAVSLVAAGVAWTALLLAQYYYLIRTDVGPPWRDFLIGQLQAIVYVPRLFIQGTVGREVADGAWLLALYTALVIAAVVAAAITLGLRTAPRFNGRPGGGIPSQDSSERPARSLVPVPARFPATG
;
A
#
# COMPACT_ATOMS: atom_id res chain seq x y z
N MET A 1 -11.86 -11.60 5.01
CA MET A 1 -13.05 -10.72 5.22
C MET A 1 -12.70 -9.23 5.06
N GLN A 2 -11.49 -8.79 5.44
CA GLN A 2 -11.05 -7.38 5.34
C GLN A 2 -10.82 -6.92 3.89
N GLU A 3 -10.08 -7.67 3.07
CA GLU A 3 -9.92 -7.34 1.63
C GLU A 3 -11.25 -7.12 0.86
N ALA A 4 -12.35 -7.72 1.31
CA ALA A 4 -13.67 -7.54 0.71
C ALA A 4 -14.21 -6.11 0.87
N LEU A 5 -13.82 -5.38 1.94
CA LEU A 5 -14.23 -3.99 2.16
C LEU A 5 -13.56 -3.04 1.16
N PHE A 6 -12.27 -3.24 0.91
CA PHE A 6 -11.55 -2.51 -0.14
C PHE A 6 -12.09 -2.85 -1.54
N LEU A 7 -12.35 -4.13 -1.80
CA LEU A 7 -12.94 -4.58 -3.08
C LEU A 7 -14.36 -4.06 -3.29
N ALA A 8 -15.13 -3.82 -2.21
CA ALA A 8 -16.48 -3.25 -2.28
C ALA A 8 -16.50 -1.77 -2.69
N LEU A 9 -15.38 -1.06 -2.57
CA LEU A 9 -15.28 0.34 -3.02
C LEU A 9 -15.35 0.45 -4.56
N ILE A 10 -14.89 -0.57 -5.29
CA ILE A 10 -14.88 -0.58 -6.76
C ILE A 10 -16.30 -0.72 -7.38
N PRO A 11 -17.19 -1.62 -6.91
CA PRO A 11 -18.58 -1.59 -7.33
C PRO A 11 -19.33 -0.37 -6.78
N ALA A 12 -18.92 0.20 -5.64
CA ALA A 12 -19.48 1.48 -5.17
C ALA A 12 -19.14 2.65 -6.13
N GLU A 13 -17.92 2.67 -6.69
CA GLU A 13 -17.55 3.57 -7.79
C GLU A 13 -18.46 3.38 -9.00
N ALA A 14 -18.74 2.14 -9.38
CA ALA A 14 -19.62 1.86 -10.50
C ALA A 14 -21.02 2.43 -10.29
N VAL A 15 -21.58 2.23 -9.09
CA VAL A 15 -22.89 2.77 -8.69
C VAL A 15 -22.85 4.29 -8.71
N TYR A 16 -21.80 4.91 -8.16
CA TYR A 16 -21.63 6.36 -8.18
C TYR A 16 -21.64 6.91 -9.61
N GLU A 17 -20.91 6.29 -10.53
CA GLU A 17 -20.85 6.73 -11.93
C GLU A 17 -22.15 6.54 -12.71
N VAL A 18 -22.88 5.46 -12.44
CA VAL A 18 -24.21 5.25 -13.01
C VAL A 18 -25.18 6.32 -12.52
N LEU A 19 -25.15 6.64 -11.23
CA LEU A 19 -25.98 7.69 -10.62
C LEU A 19 -25.65 9.09 -11.18
N HIS A 20 -24.37 9.36 -11.45
CA HIS A 20 -23.90 10.64 -12.00
C HIS A 20 -23.87 10.69 -13.54
N ARG A 21 -24.38 9.65 -14.22
CA ARG A 21 -24.43 9.54 -15.69
C ARG A 21 -23.07 9.67 -16.39
N THR A 22 -21.99 9.34 -15.71
CA THR A 22 -20.61 9.32 -16.25
C THR A 22 -20.18 7.93 -16.72
N TRP A 23 -21.05 6.92 -16.56
CA TRP A 23 -20.77 5.54 -16.90
C TRP A 23 -20.40 5.32 -18.37
N SER A 24 -19.41 4.45 -18.62
CA SER A 24 -19.01 4.04 -19.96
C SER A 24 -19.03 2.51 -20.11
N PRO A 25 -19.65 1.95 -21.16
CA PRO A 25 -19.70 0.51 -21.39
C PRO A 25 -18.31 -0.10 -21.64
N ARG A 26 -17.31 0.71 -22.02
CA ARG A 26 -15.91 0.26 -22.17
C ARG A 26 -15.31 -0.26 -20.86
N ARG A 27 -15.88 0.10 -19.72
CA ARG A 27 -15.42 -0.33 -18.39
C ARG A 27 -15.97 -1.70 -17.98
N LEU A 28 -16.96 -2.23 -18.70
CA LEU A 28 -17.58 -3.52 -18.40
C LEU A 28 -16.55 -4.67 -18.45
N SER A 29 -15.57 -4.58 -19.36
CA SER A 29 -14.45 -5.52 -19.41
C SER A 29 -13.57 -5.45 -18.16
N GLY A 30 -13.32 -4.26 -17.62
CA GLY A 30 -12.58 -4.06 -16.37
C GLY A 30 -13.30 -4.65 -15.17
N TYR A 31 -14.60 -4.41 -15.04
CA TYR A 31 -15.41 -5.03 -13.97
C TYR A 31 -15.55 -6.55 -14.14
N GLY A 32 -15.63 -7.04 -15.37
CA GLY A 32 -15.61 -8.47 -15.66
C GLY A 32 -14.29 -9.12 -15.25
N LEU A 33 -13.15 -8.48 -15.55
CA LEU A 33 -11.83 -8.93 -15.11
C LEU A 33 -11.68 -8.88 -13.59
N LEU A 34 -12.19 -7.83 -12.93
CA LEU A 34 -12.21 -7.75 -11.48
C LEU A 34 -13.05 -8.88 -10.87
N ALA A 35 -14.26 -9.10 -11.38
CA ALA A 35 -15.15 -10.16 -10.90
C ALA A 35 -14.51 -11.54 -11.08
N ALA A 36 -13.86 -11.80 -12.23
CA ALA A 36 -13.09 -13.01 -12.43
C ALA A 36 -11.90 -13.12 -11.44
N GLY A 37 -11.18 -12.02 -11.23
CA GLY A 37 -10.06 -11.93 -10.29
C GLY A 37 -10.45 -12.15 -8.83
N VAL A 38 -11.67 -11.78 -8.43
CA VAL A 38 -12.23 -12.06 -7.09
C VAL A 38 -12.77 -13.49 -7.02
N ALA A 39 -13.46 -13.96 -8.05
CA ALA A 39 -14.04 -15.30 -8.07
C ALA A 39 -12.97 -16.40 -8.03
N LEU A 40 -11.85 -16.20 -8.73
CA LEU A 40 -10.77 -17.18 -8.84
C LEU A 40 -10.16 -17.61 -7.50
N PRO A 41 -9.88 -16.71 -6.53
CA PRO A 41 -9.46 -17.10 -5.18
C PRO A 41 -10.64 -17.41 -4.23
N VAL A 42 -11.77 -16.70 -4.34
CA VAL A 42 -12.88 -16.86 -3.38
C VAL A 42 -13.62 -18.18 -3.57
N VAL A 43 -13.86 -18.62 -4.81
CA VAL A 43 -14.61 -19.86 -5.07
C VAL A 43 -13.89 -21.09 -4.52
N PRO A 44 -12.59 -21.31 -4.78
CA PRO A 44 -11.85 -22.40 -4.16
C PRO A 44 -11.88 -22.33 -2.64
N GLN A 45 -11.75 -21.13 -2.05
CA GLN A 45 -11.83 -20.94 -0.60
C GLN A 45 -13.18 -21.40 -0.03
N LEU A 46 -14.30 -20.99 -0.65
CA LEU A 46 -15.64 -21.40 -0.22
C LEU A 46 -15.88 -22.90 -0.35
N VAL A 47 -15.34 -23.53 -1.41
CA VAL A 47 -15.40 -24.98 -1.59
C VAL A 47 -14.63 -25.70 -0.49
N VAL A 48 -13.42 -25.22 -0.15
CA VAL A 48 -12.62 -25.76 0.95
C VAL A 48 -13.37 -25.64 2.27
N ASP A 49 -13.97 -24.47 2.54
CA ASP A 49 -14.72 -24.23 3.76
C ASP A 49 -15.95 -25.14 3.87
N GLN A 50 -16.65 -25.37 2.76
CA GLN A 50 -17.78 -26.30 2.70
C GLN A 50 -17.33 -27.75 2.91
N VAL A 51 -16.19 -28.17 2.36
CA VAL A 51 -15.69 -29.54 2.52
C VAL A 51 -15.23 -29.79 3.96
N ILE A 52 -14.46 -28.87 4.55
CA ILE A 52 -13.85 -29.06 5.88
C ILE A 52 -14.85 -28.76 6.99
N PHE A 53 -15.53 -27.61 6.90
CA PHE A 53 -16.36 -27.10 7.99
C PHE A 53 -17.85 -27.26 7.75
N GLN A 54 -18.26 -27.84 6.60
CA GLN A 54 -19.66 -28.11 6.26
C GLN A 54 -20.54 -26.85 6.23
N GLN A 55 -19.94 -25.71 5.88
CA GLN A 55 -20.59 -24.41 5.84
C GLN A 55 -19.96 -23.49 4.79
N TRP A 56 -20.78 -22.58 4.27
CA TRP A 56 -20.37 -21.60 3.26
C TRP A 56 -19.83 -20.29 3.82
N LEU A 57 -20.01 -20.05 5.12
CA LEU A 57 -19.58 -18.82 5.78
C LEU A 57 -18.47 -19.11 6.79
N PRO A 58 -17.44 -18.25 6.87
CA PRO A 58 -16.38 -18.39 7.87
C PRO A 58 -16.97 -18.37 9.28
N GLN A 59 -16.56 -19.30 10.13
CA GLN A 59 -16.88 -19.22 11.55
C GLN A 59 -16.02 -18.16 12.22
N PRO A 60 -16.58 -17.40 13.18
CA PRO A 60 -15.79 -16.63 14.11
C PRO A 60 -14.76 -17.56 14.77
N ALA A 61 -13.52 -17.12 14.86
CA ALA A 61 -12.49 -17.91 15.50
C ALA A 61 -12.92 -18.23 16.95
N PRO A 62 -12.80 -19.50 17.37
CA PRO A 62 -13.17 -19.87 18.72
C PRO A 62 -12.32 -19.07 19.72
N ASN A 63 -12.97 -18.50 20.74
CA ASN A 63 -12.35 -17.68 21.79
C ASN A 63 -11.94 -16.25 21.41
N ILE A 64 -12.36 -15.75 20.25
CA ILE A 64 -12.24 -14.32 19.93
C ILE A 64 -13.61 -13.67 20.07
N SER A 65 -13.74 -12.72 21.00
CA SER A 65 -14.95 -11.91 21.14
C SER A 65 -14.76 -10.54 20.48
N LEU A 66 -15.88 -9.92 20.13
CA LEU A 66 -15.93 -8.61 19.49
C LEU A 66 -16.70 -7.64 20.39
N ASP A 67 -16.01 -6.62 20.90
CA ASP A 67 -16.59 -5.56 21.72
C ASP A 67 -16.37 -4.20 21.04
N PHE A 68 -17.37 -3.76 20.28
CA PHE A 68 -17.35 -2.46 19.61
C PHE A 68 -17.42 -1.27 20.58
N ALA A 69 -17.88 -1.46 21.82
CA ALA A 69 -18.03 -0.39 22.78
C ALA A 69 -16.72 -0.04 23.49
N ARG A 70 -15.77 -0.98 23.53
CA ARG A 70 -14.48 -0.83 24.21
C ARG A 70 -13.31 -1.27 23.32
N PRO A 71 -13.06 -0.56 22.20
CA PRO A 71 -11.96 -0.89 21.32
C PRO A 71 -10.59 -0.56 21.93
N HIS A 72 -9.64 -1.46 21.75
CA HIS A 72 -8.22 -1.34 22.12
C HIS A 72 -7.43 -0.45 21.15
N LEU A 73 -7.90 0.77 20.90
CA LEU A 73 -7.36 1.66 19.86
C LEU A 73 -5.89 2.01 20.10
N LEU A 74 -5.55 2.43 21.34
CA LEU A 74 -4.17 2.78 21.69
C LEU A 74 -3.28 1.55 21.75
N ASP A 75 -3.80 0.43 22.28
CA ASP A 75 -3.02 -0.80 22.34
C ASP A 75 -2.65 -1.28 20.93
N LEU A 76 -3.62 -1.29 20.00
CA LEU A 76 -3.38 -1.65 18.60
C LEU A 76 -2.41 -0.69 17.90
N LEU A 77 -2.38 0.60 18.27
CA LEU A 77 -1.47 1.57 17.64
C LEU A 77 -0.05 1.50 18.20
N VAL A 78 0.09 1.54 19.52
CA VAL A 78 1.39 1.83 20.16
C VAL A 78 1.90 0.71 21.05
N SER A 79 1.13 -0.31 21.38
CA SER A 79 1.63 -1.35 22.29
C SER A 79 2.90 -2.01 21.76
N THR A 80 3.84 -2.33 22.66
CA THR A 80 5.01 -3.16 22.32
C THR A 80 4.60 -4.58 21.94
N HIS A 81 3.39 -5.00 22.32
CA HIS A 81 2.75 -6.24 21.94
C HIS A 81 2.02 -6.07 20.60
N HIS A 82 2.77 -6.23 19.50
CA HIS A 82 2.27 -6.16 18.11
C HIS A 82 1.56 -4.86 17.70
N GLY A 83 1.80 -3.74 18.38
CA GLY A 83 1.22 -2.45 17.99
C GLY A 83 1.71 -2.00 16.60
N TRP A 84 0.84 -1.34 15.85
CA TRP A 84 1.07 -1.03 14.45
C TRP A 84 2.19 -0.01 14.24
N LEU A 85 2.19 1.10 15.00
CA LEU A 85 3.21 2.16 14.91
C LEU A 85 4.49 1.80 15.65
N SER A 86 4.39 1.09 16.76
CA SER A 86 5.56 0.60 17.51
C SER A 86 6.36 -0.40 16.67
N TRP A 87 5.70 -1.27 15.91
CA TRP A 87 6.38 -2.23 15.04
C TRP A 87 6.71 -1.69 13.65
N SER A 88 5.97 -0.70 13.15
CA SER A 88 6.20 -0.08 11.84
C SER A 88 6.05 1.44 11.89
N PRO A 89 7.05 2.18 12.44
CA PRO A 89 7.00 3.64 12.54
C PRO A 89 6.83 4.34 11.19
N ILE A 90 7.23 3.70 10.09
CA ILE A 90 7.02 4.21 8.72
C ILE A 90 5.54 4.41 8.40
N VAL A 91 4.64 3.67 9.05
CA VAL A 91 3.18 3.83 8.93
C VAL A 91 2.77 5.24 9.34
N ALA A 92 3.40 5.84 10.37
CA ALA A 92 3.11 7.21 10.78
C ALA A 92 3.36 8.20 9.62
N LEU A 93 4.46 8.02 8.88
CA LEU A 93 4.76 8.83 7.70
C LEU A 93 3.72 8.62 6.59
N GLY A 94 3.19 7.40 6.44
CA GLY A 94 2.08 7.12 5.53
C GLY A 94 0.79 7.81 5.95
N LEU A 95 0.40 7.71 7.23
CA LEU A 95 -0.78 8.36 7.79
C LEU A 95 -0.76 9.89 7.57
N LEU A 96 0.40 10.53 7.73
CA LEU A 96 0.57 11.97 7.49
C LEU A 96 0.26 12.41 6.05
N GLY A 97 0.41 11.52 5.08
CA GLY A 97 0.16 11.82 3.66
C GLY A 97 -1.27 11.56 3.21
N LEU A 98 -2.09 10.88 4.02
CA LEU A 98 -3.48 10.58 3.68
C LEU A 98 -4.33 11.82 3.34
N PRO A 99 -4.17 12.99 4.00
CA PRO A 99 -4.92 14.18 3.61
C PRO A 99 -4.62 14.65 2.17
N ALA A 100 -3.44 14.36 1.62
CA ALA A 100 -3.13 14.65 0.23
C ALA A 100 -3.75 13.61 -0.72
N VAL A 101 -3.77 12.34 -0.31
CA VAL A 101 -4.46 11.25 -1.04
C VAL A 101 -5.95 11.54 -1.16
N VAL A 102 -6.61 11.90 -0.04
CA VAL A 102 -8.03 12.25 -0.01
C VAL A 102 -8.33 13.45 -0.91
N ARG A 103 -7.50 14.50 -0.87
CA ARG A 103 -7.68 15.67 -1.76
C ARG A 103 -7.51 15.33 -3.23
N ARG A 104 -6.61 14.40 -3.57
CA ARG A 104 -6.30 14.03 -4.95
C ARG A 104 -7.30 13.04 -5.55
N LEU A 105 -7.83 12.14 -4.73
CA LEU A 105 -8.79 11.10 -5.14
C LEU A 105 -10.24 11.46 -4.75
N GLU A 106 -10.44 12.63 -4.14
CA GLU A 106 -11.74 13.20 -3.76
C GLU A 106 -12.63 12.20 -3.00
N TRP A 107 -13.80 11.87 -3.57
CA TRP A 107 -14.77 10.96 -2.97
C TRP A 107 -14.18 9.56 -2.78
N PHE A 108 -13.38 9.07 -3.75
CA PHE A 108 -12.76 7.75 -3.68
C PHE A 108 -11.72 7.68 -2.58
N GLY A 109 -10.91 8.74 -2.45
CA GLY A 109 -9.94 8.86 -1.36
C GLY A 109 -10.62 8.91 0.01
N SER A 110 -11.75 9.60 0.11
CA SER A 110 -12.58 9.64 1.32
C SER A 110 -13.14 8.27 1.67
N GLY A 111 -13.66 7.53 0.67
CA GLY A 111 -14.14 6.15 0.83
C GLY A 111 -13.04 5.21 1.30
N LEU A 112 -11.83 5.32 0.73
CA LEU A 112 -10.66 4.53 1.13
C LEU A 112 -10.26 4.79 2.59
N LEU A 113 -10.29 6.06 3.01
CA LEU A 113 -10.02 6.44 4.39
C LEU A 113 -11.09 5.90 5.35
N LEU A 114 -12.37 5.96 4.97
CA LEU A 114 -13.47 5.42 5.78
C LEU A 114 -13.37 3.90 5.95
N VAL A 115 -13.04 3.17 4.87
CA VAL A 115 -12.75 1.73 4.94
C VAL A 115 -11.58 1.49 5.89
N GLY A 116 -10.50 2.27 5.78
CA GLY A 116 -9.35 2.13 6.66
C GLY A 116 -9.66 2.38 8.14
N ILE A 117 -10.46 3.40 8.44
CA ILE A 117 -10.93 3.67 9.81
C ILE A 117 -11.83 2.53 10.31
N GLY A 118 -12.73 2.03 9.46
CA GLY A 118 -13.60 0.92 9.79
C GLY A 118 -12.82 -0.36 10.11
N GLU A 119 -11.82 -0.69 9.29
CA GLU A 119 -10.94 -1.83 9.55
C GLU A 119 -10.14 -1.64 10.83
N PHE A 120 -9.54 -0.47 11.05
CA PHE A 120 -8.82 -0.18 12.28
C PHE A 120 -9.73 -0.35 13.51
N TRP A 121 -10.96 0.16 13.46
CA TRP A 121 -11.93 0.05 14.54
C TRP A 121 -12.33 -1.41 14.80
N ILE A 122 -12.67 -2.17 13.76
CA ILE A 122 -13.06 -3.59 13.89
C ILE A 122 -11.91 -4.39 14.53
N ASN A 123 -10.67 -4.18 14.08
CA ASN A 123 -9.52 -4.90 14.62
C ASN A 123 -9.21 -4.51 16.07
N ALA A 124 -9.36 -3.24 16.42
CA ALA A 124 -9.22 -2.78 17.80
C ALA A 124 -10.34 -3.32 18.70
N SER A 125 -11.51 -3.62 18.14
CA SER A 125 -12.67 -4.16 18.88
C SER A 125 -12.56 -5.66 19.18
N LEU A 126 -11.57 -6.36 18.61
CA LEU A 126 -11.35 -7.79 18.88
C LEU A 126 -10.66 -7.97 20.23
N SER A 127 -11.09 -8.99 20.98
CA SER A 127 -10.47 -9.36 22.27
C SER A 127 -8.99 -9.71 22.14
N ASP A 128 -8.58 -10.17 20.95
CA ASP A 128 -7.20 -10.48 20.59
C ASP A 128 -6.64 -9.43 19.62
N TRP A 129 -6.88 -8.15 19.88
CA TRP A 129 -6.46 -7.01 19.04
C TRP A 129 -5.03 -7.10 18.49
N TRP A 130 -4.10 -7.74 19.23
CA TRP A 130 -2.70 -7.92 18.84
C TRP A 130 -2.50 -8.90 17.67
N GLY A 131 -3.50 -9.70 17.33
CA GLY A 131 -3.43 -10.59 16.17
C GLY A 131 -2.88 -11.98 16.43
N GLY A 132 -2.59 -12.37 17.67
CA GLY A 132 -1.85 -13.60 17.97
C GLY A 132 -0.37 -13.52 17.61
N ASN A 133 0.35 -14.65 17.75
CA ASN A 133 1.81 -14.71 17.59
C ASN A 133 2.26 -14.49 16.14
N ALA A 134 2.63 -13.25 15.81
CA ALA A 134 3.08 -12.84 14.47
C ALA A 134 4.05 -11.67 14.54
N PHE A 135 4.79 -11.41 13.47
CA PHE A 135 5.62 -10.20 13.41
C PHE A 135 4.74 -8.95 13.20
N GLY A 136 4.50 -8.18 14.27
CA GLY A 136 3.71 -6.95 14.26
C GLY A 136 2.20 -7.13 14.10
N ALA A 137 1.49 -6.03 13.81
CA ALA A 137 0.03 -5.99 13.64
C ALA A 137 -0.42 -6.64 12.32
N ARG A 138 -0.37 -7.98 12.22
CA ARG A 138 -0.64 -8.68 10.95
C ARG A 138 -1.98 -8.34 10.30
N ARG A 139 -3.04 -8.05 11.06
CA ARG A 139 -4.36 -7.70 10.51
C ARG A 139 -4.40 -6.30 9.88
N MET A 140 -3.36 -5.50 10.11
CA MET A 140 -3.20 -4.18 9.49
C MET A 140 -2.42 -4.24 8.18
N THR A 141 -2.02 -5.43 7.70
CA THR A 141 -1.37 -5.56 6.38
C THR A 141 -2.31 -5.18 5.25
N ASP A 142 -3.62 -5.34 5.43
CA ASP A 142 -4.63 -5.00 4.42
C ASP A 142 -4.66 -3.48 4.17
N GLN A 143 -4.24 -2.69 5.17
CA GLN A 143 -4.08 -1.23 5.06
C GLN A 143 -2.83 -0.81 4.26
N SER A 144 -1.97 -1.74 3.82
CA SER A 144 -0.69 -1.41 3.17
C SER A 144 -0.85 -0.57 1.91
N LEU A 145 -1.94 -0.76 1.15
CA LEU A 145 -2.21 0.05 -0.03
C LEU A 145 -2.49 1.51 0.34
N LEU A 146 -3.40 1.75 1.30
CA LEU A 146 -3.74 3.08 1.79
C LEU A 146 -2.50 3.78 2.37
N ILE A 147 -1.75 3.07 3.22
CA ILE A 147 -0.50 3.58 3.81
C ILE A 147 0.57 3.83 2.76
N GLY A 148 0.67 2.98 1.73
CA GLY A 148 1.61 3.16 0.61
C GLY A 148 1.32 4.43 -0.19
N LEU A 149 0.04 4.70 -0.51
CA LEU A 149 -0.38 5.95 -1.14
C LEU A 149 -0.05 7.17 -0.27
N GLY A 150 -0.34 7.07 1.03
CA GLY A 150 0.01 8.11 1.99
C GLY A 150 1.52 8.36 2.08
N LEU A 151 2.33 7.29 2.12
CA LEU A 151 3.79 7.38 2.19
C LEU A 151 4.34 8.04 0.92
N ALA A 152 3.82 7.66 -0.24
CA ALA A 152 4.18 8.28 -1.51
C ALA A 152 3.83 9.79 -1.52
N ALA A 153 2.65 10.16 -1.01
CA ALA A 153 2.24 11.56 -0.91
C ALA A 153 3.14 12.37 0.07
N SER A 154 3.49 11.81 1.22
CA SER A 154 4.42 12.42 2.17
C SER A 154 5.82 12.63 1.56
N CYS A 155 6.33 11.62 0.85
CA CYS A 155 7.61 11.71 0.16
C CYS A 155 7.57 12.74 -0.98
N ALA A 156 6.52 12.76 -1.79
CA ALA A 156 6.34 13.74 -2.86
C ALA A 156 6.35 15.18 -2.31
N TRP A 157 5.58 15.43 -1.23
CA TRP A 157 5.54 16.73 -0.56
C TRP A 157 6.92 17.16 -0.04
N MET A 158 7.69 16.24 0.55
CA MET A 158 9.05 16.54 0.99
C MET A 158 9.99 16.86 -0.19
N ILE A 159 9.90 16.10 -1.28
CA ILE A 159 10.73 16.31 -2.48
C ILE A 159 10.43 17.67 -3.12
N GLU A 160 9.15 18.04 -3.26
CA GLU A 160 8.73 19.35 -3.78
C GLU A 160 9.30 20.52 -2.96
N ARG A 161 9.42 20.34 -1.63
CA ARG A 161 10.05 21.31 -0.71
C ARG A 161 11.57 21.22 -0.63
N ARG A 162 12.20 20.47 -1.55
CA ARG A 162 13.65 20.20 -1.58
C ARG A 162 14.18 19.45 -0.35
N LEU A 163 13.31 18.81 0.43
CA LEU A 163 13.63 17.99 1.61
C LEU A 163 13.90 16.51 1.25
N HIS A 164 14.43 16.24 0.06
CA HIS A 164 14.68 14.88 -0.45
C HIS A 164 15.57 14.05 0.49
N ARG A 165 16.58 14.66 1.13
CA ARG A 165 17.43 13.98 2.11
C ARG A 165 16.64 13.53 3.34
N LEU A 166 15.73 14.36 3.84
CA LEU A 166 14.87 14.03 4.96
C LEU A 166 13.95 12.85 4.59
N ALA A 167 13.34 12.87 3.41
CA ALA A 167 12.49 11.77 2.94
C ALA A 167 13.25 10.44 2.90
N VAL A 168 14.45 10.44 2.32
CA VAL A 168 15.32 9.25 2.27
C VAL A 168 15.72 8.81 3.67
N SER A 169 16.12 9.74 4.55
CA SER A 169 16.49 9.42 5.93
C SER A 169 15.35 8.82 6.75
N LEU A 170 14.13 9.35 6.63
CA LEU A 170 12.96 8.83 7.35
C LEU A 170 12.56 7.43 6.86
N VAL A 171 12.56 7.22 5.53
CA VAL A 171 12.29 5.89 4.95
C VAL A 171 13.38 4.90 5.37
N ALA A 172 14.65 5.28 5.26
CA ALA A 172 15.78 4.44 5.67
C ALA A 172 15.71 4.10 7.17
N ALA A 173 15.35 5.07 8.03
CA ALA A 173 15.16 4.84 9.45
C ALA A 173 14.00 3.85 9.73
N GLY A 174 12.89 3.99 9.01
CA GLY A 174 11.77 3.04 9.09
C GLY A 174 12.15 1.62 8.67
N VAL A 175 12.90 1.47 7.57
CA VAL A 175 13.41 0.18 7.11
C VAL A 175 14.40 -0.42 8.12
N ALA A 176 15.32 0.39 8.63
CA ALA A 176 16.29 -0.03 9.64
C ALA A 176 15.60 -0.49 10.93
N TRP A 177 14.59 0.25 11.38
CA TRP A 177 13.75 -0.15 12.52
C TRP A 177 13.12 -1.51 12.30
N THR A 178 12.45 -1.72 11.17
CA THR A 178 11.81 -3.01 10.86
C THR A 178 12.83 -4.15 10.82
N ALA A 179 14.01 -3.94 10.23
CA ALA A 179 15.07 -4.96 10.17
C ALA A 179 15.64 -5.30 11.56
N LEU A 180 15.88 -4.29 12.40
CA LEU A 180 16.32 -4.49 13.78
C LEU A 180 15.24 -5.19 14.62
N LEU A 181 13.98 -4.82 14.43
CA LEU A 181 12.86 -5.47 15.08
C LEU A 181 12.69 -6.92 14.66
N LEU A 182 12.97 -7.24 13.40
CA LEU A 182 12.99 -8.61 12.92
C LEU A 182 14.06 -9.43 13.66
N ALA A 183 15.27 -8.90 13.83
CA ALA A 183 16.32 -9.54 14.61
C ALA A 183 15.92 -9.68 16.08
N GLN A 184 15.34 -8.64 16.67
CA GLN A 184 14.85 -8.68 18.05
C GLN A 184 13.78 -9.75 18.24
N TYR A 185 12.82 -9.83 17.32
CA TYR A 185 11.75 -10.79 17.35
C TYR A 185 12.26 -12.24 17.31
N TYR A 186 13.24 -12.54 16.46
CA TYR A 186 13.78 -13.90 16.33
C TYR A 186 14.75 -14.31 17.44
N TYR A 187 15.54 -13.38 18.00
CA TYR A 187 16.65 -13.75 18.88
C TYR A 187 16.51 -13.29 20.34
N LEU A 188 15.71 -12.27 20.60
CA LEU A 188 15.60 -11.63 21.92
C LEU A 188 14.23 -11.83 22.55
N ILE A 189 13.14 -11.76 21.77
CA ILE A 189 11.77 -11.98 22.25
C ILE A 189 11.52 -13.49 22.34
N ARG A 190 11.48 -14.03 23.56
CA ARG A 190 11.31 -15.48 23.82
C ARG A 190 9.87 -15.91 24.08
N THR A 191 9.01 -14.96 24.42
CA THR A 191 7.61 -15.17 24.77
C THR A 191 6.75 -14.23 23.94
N ASP A 192 5.54 -14.66 23.57
CA ASP A 192 4.55 -13.86 22.83
C ASP A 192 3.88 -12.79 23.72
N VAL A 193 4.68 -12.13 24.55
CA VAL A 193 4.26 -11.04 25.43
C VAL A 193 5.16 -9.86 25.12
N GLY A 194 4.55 -8.73 24.75
CA GLY A 194 5.28 -7.51 24.45
C GLY A 194 6.10 -7.07 25.67
N PRO A 195 7.44 -6.93 25.56
CA PRO A 195 8.24 -6.46 26.67
C PRO A 195 7.89 -5.00 27.01
N PRO A 196 8.15 -4.52 28.24
CA PRO A 196 8.01 -3.11 28.55
C PRO A 196 8.79 -2.24 27.56
N TRP A 197 8.32 -1.02 27.30
CA TRP A 197 8.93 -0.11 26.33
C TRP A 197 10.44 0.06 26.47
N ARG A 198 10.93 0.17 27.70
CA ARG A 198 12.38 0.25 27.97
C ARG A 198 13.12 -0.96 27.40
N ASP A 199 12.65 -2.15 27.70
CA ASP A 199 13.31 -3.40 27.28
C ASP A 199 13.10 -3.65 25.79
N PHE A 200 11.96 -3.21 25.23
CA PHE A 200 11.72 -3.18 23.80
C PHE A 200 12.76 -2.33 23.07
N LEU A 201 13.02 -1.10 23.53
CA LEU A 201 14.00 -0.19 22.93
C LEU A 201 15.45 -0.64 23.18
N ILE A 202 15.77 -1.19 24.35
CA ILE A 202 17.08 -1.77 24.61
C ILE A 202 17.30 -2.98 23.69
N GLY A 203 16.27 -3.80 23.49
CA GLY A 203 16.32 -4.94 22.60
C GLY A 203 16.57 -4.53 21.14
N GLN A 204 16.06 -3.39 20.67
CA GLN A 204 16.40 -2.84 19.35
C GLN A 204 17.91 -2.58 19.20
N LEU A 205 18.55 -2.03 20.23
CA LEU A 205 19.99 -1.78 20.22
C LEU A 205 20.79 -3.08 20.27
N GLN A 206 20.35 -4.04 21.10
CA GLN A 206 20.97 -5.36 21.19
C GLN A 206 20.81 -6.16 19.89
N ALA A 207 19.70 -5.97 19.17
CA ALA A 207 19.40 -6.65 17.92
C ALA A 207 20.44 -6.39 16.82
N ILE A 208 21.16 -5.26 16.86
CA ILE A 208 22.23 -4.91 15.91
C ILE A 208 23.25 -6.05 15.78
N VAL A 209 23.61 -6.68 16.89
CA VAL A 209 24.60 -7.79 16.91
C VAL A 209 24.07 -9.04 16.20
N TYR A 210 22.74 -9.20 16.13
CA TYR A 210 22.08 -10.34 15.52
C TYR A 210 21.66 -10.08 14.06
N VAL A 211 21.74 -8.84 13.58
CA VAL A 211 21.41 -8.50 12.18
C VAL A 211 22.19 -9.35 11.18
N PRO A 212 23.51 -9.58 11.30
CA PRO A 212 24.21 -10.47 10.38
C PRO A 212 23.61 -11.88 10.34
N ARG A 213 23.11 -12.38 11.49
CA ARG A 213 22.52 -13.72 11.58
C ARG A 213 21.20 -13.82 10.80
N LEU A 214 20.43 -12.74 10.68
CA LEU A 214 19.24 -12.71 9.82
C LEU A 214 19.58 -13.01 8.36
N PHE A 215 20.69 -12.46 7.86
CA PHE A 215 21.13 -12.66 6.48
C PHE A 215 21.87 -13.98 6.28
N ILE A 216 22.48 -14.53 7.34
CA ILE A 216 23.12 -15.85 7.32
C ILE A 216 22.07 -16.99 7.39
N GLN A 217 20.87 -16.73 7.90
CA GLN A 217 19.77 -17.71 7.93
C GLN A 217 19.21 -18.09 6.54
N GLY A 218 19.50 -17.30 5.50
CA GLY A 218 19.18 -17.64 4.12
C GLY A 218 19.82 -18.97 3.72
N THR A 219 19.14 -19.75 2.88
CA THR A 219 19.58 -21.09 2.45
C THR A 219 21.04 -21.07 1.98
N VAL A 220 21.45 -20.06 1.21
CA VAL A 220 22.84 -19.86 0.77
C VAL A 220 23.83 -19.72 1.93
N GLY A 221 23.52 -18.87 2.92
CA GLY A 221 24.40 -18.61 4.05
C GLY A 221 24.53 -19.81 4.98
N ARG A 222 23.43 -20.55 5.15
CA ARG A 222 23.39 -21.82 5.89
C ARG A 222 24.21 -22.89 5.18
N GLU A 223 24.03 -23.04 3.87
CA GLU A 223 24.78 -23.99 3.03
C GLU A 223 26.28 -23.68 3.01
N VAL A 224 26.66 -22.39 3.03
CA VAL A 224 28.06 -21.95 3.21
C VAL A 224 28.60 -22.32 4.59
N ALA A 225 27.83 -22.02 5.64
CA ALA A 225 28.22 -22.31 7.03
C ALA A 225 28.33 -23.82 7.31
N ASP A 226 27.50 -24.63 6.64
CA ASP A 226 27.51 -26.09 6.70
C ASP A 226 28.59 -26.73 5.78
N GLY A 227 29.37 -25.92 5.07
CA GLY A 227 30.43 -26.38 4.15
C GLY A 227 29.93 -26.94 2.81
N ALA A 228 28.64 -26.82 2.52
CA ALA A 228 28.01 -27.23 1.27
C ALA A 228 28.14 -26.16 0.17
N TRP A 229 29.39 -25.81 -0.17
CA TRP A 229 29.74 -24.69 -1.07
C TRP A 229 29.07 -24.76 -2.45
N LEU A 230 28.90 -25.96 -3.02
CA LEU A 230 28.25 -26.16 -4.32
C LEU A 230 26.74 -25.91 -4.27
N LEU A 231 26.08 -26.30 -3.18
CA LEU A 231 24.66 -26.08 -2.97
C LEU A 231 24.40 -24.58 -2.73
N ALA A 232 25.23 -23.94 -1.91
CA ALA A 232 25.23 -22.50 -1.71
C ALA A 232 25.36 -21.73 -3.02
N LEU A 233 26.31 -22.12 -3.87
CA LEU A 233 26.51 -21.50 -5.19
C LEU A 233 25.29 -21.68 -6.09
N TYR A 234 24.73 -22.88 -6.14
CA TYR A 234 23.52 -23.18 -6.89
C TYR A 234 22.33 -22.32 -6.42
N THR A 235 22.06 -22.30 -5.12
CA THR A 235 20.97 -21.54 -4.53
C THR A 235 21.16 -20.03 -4.76
N ALA A 236 22.39 -19.52 -4.67
CA ALA A 236 22.70 -18.12 -4.93
C ALA A 236 22.43 -17.73 -6.39
N LEU A 237 22.84 -18.59 -7.35
CA LEU A 237 22.61 -18.38 -8.77
C LEU A 237 21.12 -18.40 -9.14
N VAL A 238 20.34 -19.31 -8.55
CA VAL A 238 18.89 -19.37 -8.74
C VAL A 238 18.21 -18.09 -8.23
N ILE A 239 18.54 -17.65 -7.01
CA ILE A 239 18.00 -16.40 -6.45
C ILE A 239 18.37 -15.21 -7.34
N ALA A 240 19.63 -15.09 -7.75
CA ALA A 240 20.09 -14.01 -8.61
C ALA A 240 19.39 -14.00 -9.97
N ALA A 241 19.18 -15.18 -10.58
CA ALA A 241 18.45 -15.31 -11.85
C ALA A 241 16.98 -14.90 -11.72
N VAL A 242 16.31 -15.28 -10.63
CA VAL A 242 14.91 -14.90 -10.36
C VAL A 242 14.80 -13.38 -10.14
N VAL A 243 15.70 -12.79 -9.36
CA VAL A 243 15.73 -11.34 -9.13
C VAL A 243 16.01 -10.60 -10.43
N ALA A 244 16.99 -11.04 -11.22
CA ALA A 244 17.30 -10.44 -12.52
C ALA A 244 16.11 -10.55 -13.48
N ALA A 245 15.45 -11.70 -13.56
CA ALA A 245 14.25 -11.88 -14.37
C ALA A 245 13.12 -10.95 -13.92
N ALA A 246 12.88 -10.82 -12.61
CA ALA A 246 11.87 -9.94 -12.05
C ALA A 246 12.16 -8.46 -12.35
N ILE A 247 13.41 -8.01 -12.20
CA ILE A 247 13.84 -6.65 -12.55
C ILE A 247 13.69 -6.41 -14.05
N THR A 248 14.13 -7.36 -14.89
CA THR A 248 14.06 -7.22 -16.35
C THR A 248 12.62 -7.17 -16.83
N LEU A 249 11.74 -7.99 -16.25
CA LEU A 249 10.31 -7.97 -16.53
C LEU A 249 9.70 -6.65 -16.08
N GLY A 250 9.99 -6.20 -14.85
CA GLY A 250 9.52 -4.93 -14.30
C GLY A 250 9.95 -3.72 -15.13
N LEU A 251 11.19 -3.69 -15.61
CA LEU A 251 11.72 -2.65 -16.50
C LEU A 251 11.10 -2.71 -17.90
N ARG A 252 10.73 -3.90 -18.40
CA ARG A 252 10.04 -4.08 -19.70
C ARG A 252 8.56 -3.70 -19.63
N THR A 253 7.91 -3.92 -18.50
CA THR A 253 6.50 -3.59 -18.28
C THR A 253 6.30 -2.18 -17.76
N ALA A 254 7.37 -1.51 -17.29
CA ALA A 254 7.30 -0.12 -16.86
C ALA A 254 6.87 0.77 -18.04
N PRO A 255 5.76 1.53 -17.92
CA PRO A 255 5.40 2.49 -18.94
C PRO A 255 6.53 3.52 -19.05
N ARG A 256 7.09 3.67 -20.26
CA ARG A 256 8.08 4.72 -20.55
C ARG A 256 7.40 6.07 -20.35
N PHE A 257 7.60 6.67 -19.19
CA PHE A 257 7.32 8.09 -19.00
C PHE A 257 8.30 8.88 -19.87
N ASN A 258 7.90 9.08 -21.13
CA ASN A 258 8.58 10.01 -22.03
C ASN A 258 8.27 11.41 -21.52
N GLY A 259 9.08 11.88 -20.56
CA GLY A 259 9.20 13.28 -20.23
C GLY A 259 9.77 14.02 -21.43
N ARG A 260 8.92 14.43 -22.36
CA ARG A 260 9.18 15.62 -23.16
C ARG A 260 8.56 16.80 -22.41
N PRO A 261 9.35 17.74 -21.88
CA PRO A 261 8.82 19.07 -21.60
C PRO A 261 8.24 19.58 -22.91
N GLY A 262 6.98 20.01 -22.91
CA GLY A 262 6.33 20.58 -24.07
C GLY A 262 7.02 21.87 -24.51
N GLY A 263 8.13 21.76 -25.23
CA GLY A 263 8.66 22.79 -26.10
C GLY A 263 7.97 22.65 -27.45
N GLY A 264 6.80 23.27 -27.58
CA GLY A 264 6.17 23.47 -28.88
C GLY A 264 7.05 24.41 -29.70
N ILE A 265 7.82 23.86 -30.64
CA ILE A 265 8.37 24.63 -31.75
C ILE A 265 7.17 25.08 -32.60
N PRO A 266 6.95 26.37 -32.85
CA PRO A 266 5.95 26.80 -33.80
C PRO A 266 6.39 26.31 -35.18
N SER A 267 5.53 25.54 -35.84
CA SER A 267 5.68 25.23 -37.26
C SER A 267 5.77 26.54 -38.04
N GLN A 268 6.94 26.81 -38.63
CA GLN A 268 7.08 27.77 -39.71
C GLN A 268 6.39 27.20 -40.95
N ASP A 269 5.06 27.33 -41.01
CA ASP A 269 4.32 27.20 -42.26
C ASP A 269 3.00 27.96 -42.17
N SER A 270 3.10 29.28 -42.04
CA SER A 270 1.97 30.20 -42.24
C SER A 270 2.47 31.62 -42.49
N SER A 271 3.43 31.78 -43.40
CA SER A 271 3.79 33.08 -43.96
C SER A 271 3.24 33.16 -45.39
N GLU A 272 1.92 33.28 -45.54
CA GLU A 272 1.25 33.83 -46.74
C GLU A 272 -0.28 33.85 -46.55
N ARG A 273 -0.80 34.79 -45.74
CA ARG A 273 -2.14 35.36 -45.95
C ARG A 273 -2.12 36.84 -45.54
N PRO A 274 -2.52 37.77 -46.41
CA PRO A 274 -2.47 39.20 -46.10
C PRO A 274 -3.54 39.57 -45.07
N ALA A 275 -3.13 40.42 -44.13
CA ALA A 275 -3.98 41.00 -43.09
C ALA A 275 -5.17 41.75 -43.72
N ARG A 276 -6.40 41.29 -43.43
CA ARG A 276 -7.60 42.11 -43.63
C ARG A 276 -7.68 43.11 -42.48
N SER A 277 -7.54 44.39 -42.81
CA SER A 277 -7.83 45.50 -41.92
C SER A 277 -9.29 45.48 -41.51
N LEU A 278 -9.55 45.55 -40.20
CA LEU A 278 -10.87 45.81 -39.65
C LEU A 278 -11.09 47.33 -39.66
N VAL A 279 -11.77 47.82 -40.69
CA VAL A 279 -12.40 49.15 -40.69
C VAL A 279 -13.80 49.00 -40.08
N PRO A 280 -14.24 49.88 -39.15
CA PRO A 280 -15.60 49.84 -38.65
C PRO A 280 -16.59 50.38 -39.70
N VAL A 281 -17.64 49.61 -39.96
CA VAL A 281 -18.76 49.98 -40.84
C VAL A 281 -19.69 50.98 -40.10
N PRO A 282 -20.07 52.12 -40.70
CA PRO A 282 -21.07 53.01 -40.10
C PRO A 282 -22.49 52.48 -40.31
N ALA A 283 -23.31 52.60 -39.28
CA ALA A 283 -24.73 52.23 -39.28
C ALA A 283 -25.51 53.06 -40.30
N ARG A 284 -26.21 52.39 -41.23
CA ARG A 284 -27.24 53.01 -42.07
C ARG A 284 -28.60 52.83 -41.41
N PHE A 285 -29.28 53.94 -41.14
CA PHE A 285 -30.71 54.00 -40.90
C PHE A 285 -31.50 53.56 -42.15
N PRO A 286 -32.64 52.87 -42.03
CA PRO A 286 -33.56 52.72 -43.15
C PRO A 286 -34.47 53.94 -43.25
N ALA A 287 -34.49 54.56 -44.43
CA ALA A 287 -35.56 55.43 -44.86
C ALA A 287 -36.71 54.56 -45.37
N THR A 288 -37.90 54.73 -44.80
CA THR A 288 -39.17 54.37 -45.44
C THR A 288 -39.93 55.68 -45.66
N GLY A 289 -40.50 55.83 -46.86
CA GLY A 289 -41.34 56.96 -47.24
C GLY A 289 -42.70 56.99 -46.56
#